data_AF-A0A835V1K6-F1
#
_entry.id   AF-A0A835V1K6-F1
#
_cell.length_a   1.000
_cell.length_b   1.000
_cell.length_c   1.000
_cell.angle_alpha   90.00
_cell.angle_beta   90.00
_cell.angle_gamma   90.00
#
_symmetry.space_group_name_H-M   'P 1'
#
loop_
_entity.id
_entity.type
_entity.pdbx_description
1 polymer ?
#
loop_
_entity_poly.entity_id
_entity_poly.type
_entity_poly.pdbx_seq_one_letter_code
_entity_poly.pdbx_strand_id
1 'polypeptide(L)'
;MGSILPISFFSFLLFLLLSNTYCFPLCTNSMAPVGLKTPLAFCPYSGNSCCNATGDSELQQQYISMNISDSACGNLIKSILCTKCDPYSADLFTIETNARIVPVLCNSSSLSTEKSSSVASVDFCTEVWNACKNVSMLNSPFLMASAQGSSAREVSSSKLLNEWHSATDFCRTFGGSINSEAICFNGKSVSFNNTMDLSPPHGICLEKIGNGSYLNMAPHPDGSNRVFLSNQDGMIWLSTIPAQGSGGTLDFDESNPFLDLTDIVHSDAEFGLMGLAFHPNFTNNGRFFVSFNCDKVQVASCSGRCSCNSEVGCDPSKIGLVDGTQPCRYQSVISEFTVNSSSSTPSEATSAIPSEVRRIFTMGLPYTGHHAGQILFGPEDGYLYFMMGDGGNNGDPFNFAQNKKSLLGKIMRLDVDQLPSSSEIDDLGLWGNYSIPKDNPSTVDNGLQSEIWALGLRNPWRCSFDSKRSNYFFCGDVGQMIASGGFKAVRIDGIVYKKRFLVVKRWRSRGENMLAM
;
A
#
# COMPACT_ATOMS: atom_id res chain seq x y z
N MET A 1 -49.99 -37.79 -22.82
CA MET A 1 -49.46 -38.92 -22.03
C MET A 1 -47.94 -38.88 -22.10
N GLY A 2 -47.25 -38.81 -20.94
CA GLY A 2 -45.80 -39.02 -20.76
C GLY A 2 -44.92 -37.83 -21.17
N SER A 3 -44.34 -36.97 -20.32
CA SER A 3 -43.71 -37.06 -18.98
C SER A 3 -42.22 -37.50 -19.00
N ILE A 4 -41.36 -36.52 -18.67
CA ILE A 4 -40.17 -36.56 -17.78
C ILE A 4 -38.79 -36.93 -18.38
N LEU A 5 -37.79 -36.15 -17.93
CA LEU A 5 -36.32 -36.16 -18.06
C LEU A 5 -35.76 -35.17 -19.10
N PRO A 6 -34.93 -34.16 -18.70
CA PRO A 6 -33.88 -34.27 -17.68
C PRO A 6 -33.77 -33.02 -16.75
N ILE A 7 -34.35 -33.08 -15.54
CA ILE A 7 -34.01 -32.14 -14.45
C ILE A 7 -32.93 -32.74 -13.53
N SER A 8 -32.59 -34.02 -13.72
CA SER A 8 -31.70 -34.75 -12.80
C SER A 8 -30.20 -34.43 -12.95
N PHE A 9 -29.76 -33.72 -13.99
CA PHE A 9 -28.32 -33.41 -14.17
C PHE A 9 -27.88 -32.10 -13.52
N PHE A 10 -28.81 -31.18 -13.24
CA PHE A 10 -28.49 -29.90 -12.59
C PHE A 10 -28.50 -29.98 -11.06
N SER A 11 -29.17 -30.97 -10.49
CA SER A 11 -29.19 -31.16 -9.03
C SER A 11 -27.94 -31.87 -8.51
N PHE A 12 -27.30 -32.73 -9.32
CA PHE A 12 -26.08 -33.44 -8.90
C PHE A 12 -24.83 -32.53 -8.85
N LEU A 13 -24.82 -31.44 -9.60
CA LEU A 13 -23.74 -30.44 -9.58
C LEU A 13 -23.85 -29.43 -8.43
N LEU A 14 -25.06 -29.21 -7.87
CA LEU A 14 -25.23 -28.35 -6.70
C LEU A 14 -24.82 -29.04 -5.39
N PHE A 15 -24.87 -30.37 -5.31
CA PHE A 15 -24.41 -31.12 -4.12
C PHE A 15 -22.89 -31.35 -4.09
N LEU A 16 -22.16 -31.07 -5.18
CA LEU A 16 -20.70 -31.17 -5.25
C LEU A 16 -19.97 -29.87 -4.86
N LEU A 17 -20.71 -28.80 -4.52
CA LEU A 17 -20.18 -27.50 -4.08
C LEU A 17 -20.37 -27.23 -2.58
N LEU A 18 -20.70 -28.24 -1.77
CA LEU A 18 -20.45 -28.17 -0.34
C LEU A 18 -18.98 -28.54 -0.10
N SER A 19 -18.07 -27.70 -0.58
CA SER A 19 -16.72 -27.69 -0.03
C SER A 19 -16.86 -27.40 1.45
N ASN A 20 -16.53 -28.39 2.29
CA ASN A 20 -16.39 -28.20 3.73
C ASN A 20 -15.66 -26.88 3.98
N THR A 21 -16.32 -25.95 4.67
CA THR A 21 -15.69 -24.71 5.11
C THR A 21 -14.69 -25.08 6.18
N TYR A 22 -13.41 -24.85 5.91
CA TYR A 22 -12.33 -25.12 6.86
C TYR A 22 -11.90 -23.78 7.47
N CYS A 23 -11.91 -23.67 8.81
CA CYS A 23 -11.30 -22.53 9.48
C CYS A 23 -9.79 -22.56 9.22
N PHE A 24 -9.31 -21.53 8.52
CA PHE A 24 -7.88 -21.32 8.38
C PHE A 24 -7.34 -20.83 9.74
N PRO A 25 -6.24 -21.39 10.26
CA PRO A 25 -5.71 -20.95 11.54
C PRO A 25 -5.33 -19.47 11.44
N LEU A 26 -5.92 -18.66 12.31
CA LEU A 26 -5.78 -17.21 12.33
C LEU A 26 -5.56 -16.74 13.76
N CYS A 27 -4.74 -15.70 13.88
CA CYS A 27 -4.41 -15.08 15.15
C CYS A 27 -5.36 -13.94 15.49
N THR A 28 -5.41 -13.53 16.76
CA THR A 28 -6.28 -12.41 17.20
C THR A 28 -6.00 -11.08 16.49
N ASN A 29 -4.82 -10.92 15.90
CA ASN A 29 -4.44 -9.78 15.05
C ASN A 29 -4.78 -9.98 13.55
N SER A 30 -5.61 -10.96 13.21
CA SER A 30 -5.97 -11.35 11.84
C SER A 30 -4.79 -11.78 10.95
N MET A 31 -3.66 -12.16 11.54
CA MET A 31 -2.51 -12.73 10.81
C MET A 31 -2.53 -14.26 10.87
N ALA A 32 -1.87 -14.90 9.91
CA ALA A 32 -1.63 -16.34 9.99
C ALA A 32 -0.59 -16.66 11.09
N PRO A 33 -0.74 -17.78 11.82
CA PRO A 33 0.29 -18.25 12.74
C PRO A 33 1.61 -18.48 12.02
N VAL A 34 2.70 -18.19 12.71
CA VAL A 34 4.05 -18.33 12.17
C VAL A 34 4.70 -19.61 12.67
N GLY A 35 5.52 -20.25 11.84
CA GLY A 35 6.31 -21.41 12.22
C GLY A 35 7.42 -21.03 13.20
N LEU A 36 7.41 -21.63 14.38
CA LEU A 36 8.42 -21.44 15.41
C LEU A 36 9.69 -22.24 15.08
N LYS A 37 10.84 -21.57 15.16
CA LYS A 37 12.15 -22.23 15.07
C LYS A 37 12.52 -22.99 16.35
N THR A 38 12.02 -22.51 17.50
CA THR A 38 12.24 -23.09 18.83
C THR A 38 10.92 -23.03 19.61
N PRO A 39 10.62 -24.02 20.48
CA PRO A 39 9.46 -23.96 21.35
C PRO A 39 9.45 -22.70 22.22
N LEU A 40 8.26 -22.17 22.49
CA LEU A 40 8.09 -21.06 23.42
C LEU A 40 8.41 -21.52 24.85
N ALA A 41 8.95 -20.62 25.66
CA ALA A 41 9.50 -20.95 26.98
C ALA A 41 8.41 -20.91 28.06
N PHE A 42 7.48 -19.97 27.97
CA PHE A 42 6.41 -19.80 28.93
C PHE A 42 5.17 -20.60 28.52
N CYS A 43 4.65 -20.38 27.31
CA CYS A 43 3.51 -21.10 26.75
C CYS A 43 3.96 -22.35 25.98
N PRO A 44 3.39 -23.55 26.21
CA PRO A 44 3.93 -24.80 25.68
C PRO A 44 3.53 -25.08 24.21
N TYR A 45 3.57 -24.09 23.33
CA TYR A 45 3.30 -24.26 21.90
C TYR A 45 4.58 -24.58 21.12
N SER A 46 4.46 -25.51 20.17
CA SER A 46 5.51 -25.90 19.24
C SER A 46 4.93 -26.02 17.83
N GLY A 47 5.74 -25.76 16.80
CA GLY A 47 5.27 -25.68 15.43
C GLY A 47 4.70 -24.29 15.12
N ASN A 48 3.48 -24.22 14.58
CA ASN A 48 2.82 -22.95 14.28
C ASN A 48 2.27 -22.31 15.55
N SER A 49 2.42 -20.98 15.69
CA SER A 49 1.99 -20.23 16.86
C SER A 49 1.62 -18.79 16.50
N CYS A 50 0.68 -18.22 17.23
CA CYS A 50 0.32 -16.81 17.13
C CYS A 50 1.23 -15.88 17.95
N CYS A 51 2.13 -16.45 18.75
CA CYS A 51 3.17 -15.72 19.47
C CYS A 51 4.56 -16.10 18.94
N ASN A 52 5.47 -15.13 18.99
CA ASN A 52 6.91 -15.34 18.94
C ASN A 52 7.51 -15.26 20.36
N ALA A 53 8.85 -15.30 20.48
CA ALA A 53 9.53 -15.21 21.77
C ALA A 53 9.23 -13.91 22.55
N THR A 54 9.04 -12.78 21.84
CA THR A 54 8.68 -11.51 22.46
C THR A 54 7.27 -11.58 23.05
N GLY A 55 6.28 -12.02 22.28
CA GLY A 55 4.91 -12.18 22.75
C GLY A 55 4.79 -13.19 23.90
N ASP A 56 5.56 -14.28 23.87
CA ASP A 56 5.64 -15.25 24.97
C ASP A 56 6.19 -14.63 26.26
N SER A 57 7.25 -13.80 26.14
CA SER A 57 7.80 -13.06 27.27
C SER A 57 6.81 -12.02 27.81
N GLU A 58 6.05 -11.34 26.96
CA GLU A 58 5.01 -10.38 27.39
C GLU A 58 3.91 -11.08 28.19
N LEU A 59 3.45 -12.25 27.73
CA LEU A 59 2.47 -13.06 28.47
C LEU A 59 3.03 -13.58 29.79
N GLN A 60 4.31 -13.95 29.83
CA GLN A 60 4.98 -14.33 31.07
C GLN A 60 5.01 -13.18 32.08
N GLN A 61 5.36 -11.97 31.64
CA GLN A 61 5.34 -10.77 32.50
C GLN A 61 3.92 -10.45 32.96
N GLN A 62 2.93 -10.57 32.06
CA GLN A 62 1.53 -10.40 32.40
C GLN A 62 1.11 -11.38 33.51
N TYR A 63 1.44 -12.67 33.38
CA TYR A 63 1.14 -13.68 34.38
C TYR A 63 1.79 -13.40 35.74
N ILE A 64 3.08 -13.04 35.75
CA ILE A 64 3.82 -12.70 36.99
C ILE A 64 3.16 -11.51 37.68
N SER A 65 2.75 -10.49 36.91
CA SER A 65 2.10 -9.29 37.46
C SER A 65 0.76 -9.55 38.14
N MET A 66 0.09 -10.67 37.83
CA MET A 66 -1.20 -11.04 38.44
C MET A 66 -1.05 -11.53 39.89
N ASN A 67 0.16 -11.88 40.34
CA ASN A 67 0.49 -12.30 41.71
C ASN A 67 -0.45 -13.39 42.28
N ILE A 68 -0.66 -14.47 41.51
CA ILE A 68 -1.57 -15.56 41.86
C ILE A 68 -0.87 -16.52 42.82
N SER A 69 -1.35 -16.63 44.06
CA SER A 69 -0.72 -17.47 45.09
C SER A 69 -1.08 -18.95 44.99
N ASP A 70 -2.29 -19.27 44.52
CA ASP A 70 -2.76 -20.64 44.38
C ASP A 70 -2.25 -21.28 43.08
N SER A 71 -1.53 -22.39 43.20
CA SER A 71 -0.92 -23.07 42.05
C SER A 71 -1.94 -23.68 41.08
N ALA A 72 -3.09 -24.15 41.56
CA ALA A 72 -4.12 -24.76 40.71
C ALA A 72 -4.80 -23.68 39.85
N CYS A 73 -5.22 -22.58 40.48
CA CYS A 73 -5.73 -21.41 39.76
C CYS A 73 -4.66 -20.84 38.82
N GLY A 74 -3.42 -20.67 39.29
CA GLY A 74 -2.31 -20.13 38.50
C GLY A 74 -2.07 -20.93 37.21
N ASN A 75 -2.08 -22.26 37.28
CA ASN A 75 -1.92 -23.11 36.10
C ASN A 75 -3.06 -22.92 35.08
N LEU A 76 -4.31 -22.78 35.55
CA LEU A 76 -5.46 -22.55 34.67
C LEU A 76 -5.40 -21.16 34.02
N ILE A 77 -5.05 -20.12 34.79
CA ILE A 77 -4.88 -18.76 34.24
C ILE A 77 -3.74 -18.71 33.23
N LYS A 78 -2.60 -19.36 33.53
CA LYS A 78 -1.50 -19.50 32.56
C LYS A 78 -2.01 -20.14 31.27
N SER A 79 -2.77 -21.23 31.37
CA SER A 79 -3.34 -21.91 30.22
C SER A 79 -4.25 -21.00 29.39
N ILE A 80 -5.07 -20.18 30.04
CA ILE A 80 -5.96 -19.20 29.38
C ILE A 80 -5.14 -18.10 28.69
N LEU A 81 -4.14 -17.52 29.35
CA LEU A 81 -3.28 -16.51 28.72
C LEU A 81 -2.57 -17.05 27.49
N CYS A 82 -2.08 -18.28 27.58
CA CYS A 82 -1.40 -18.95 26.48
C CYS A 82 -2.30 -19.24 25.26
N THR A 83 -3.63 -19.18 25.38
CA THR A 83 -4.52 -19.27 24.19
C THR A 83 -4.29 -18.18 23.16
N LYS A 84 -3.69 -17.03 23.54
CA LYS A 84 -3.26 -16.01 22.58
C LYS A 84 -2.19 -16.51 21.60
N CYS A 85 -1.43 -17.53 22.00
CA CYS A 85 -0.42 -18.17 21.17
C CYS A 85 -0.97 -19.38 20.39
N ASP A 86 -2.21 -19.79 20.67
CA ASP A 86 -2.85 -20.90 19.93
C ASP A 86 -3.01 -20.50 18.45
N PRO A 87 -2.70 -21.39 17.50
CA PRO A 87 -2.91 -21.16 16.07
C PRO A 87 -4.32 -20.73 15.67
N TYR A 88 -5.33 -21.05 16.50
CA TYR A 88 -6.74 -20.72 16.30
C TYR A 88 -7.23 -19.67 17.29
N SER A 89 -6.33 -18.79 17.74
CA SER A 89 -6.68 -17.74 18.70
C SER A 89 -7.72 -16.75 18.15
N ALA A 90 -7.81 -16.51 16.84
CA ALA A 90 -8.90 -15.71 16.26
C ALA A 90 -10.29 -16.27 16.58
N ASP A 91 -10.47 -17.58 16.35
CA ASP A 91 -11.72 -18.29 16.59
C ASP A 91 -12.04 -18.35 18.09
N LEU A 92 -11.04 -18.67 18.93
CA LEU A 92 -11.20 -18.73 20.39
C LEU A 92 -11.64 -17.38 21.00
N PHE A 93 -11.20 -16.26 20.41
CA PHE A 93 -11.51 -14.91 20.88
C PHE A 93 -12.61 -14.21 20.05
N THR A 94 -13.24 -14.94 19.13
CA THR A 94 -14.38 -14.50 18.30
C THR A 94 -14.16 -13.16 17.59
N ILE A 95 -12.97 -12.95 17.01
CA ILE A 95 -12.57 -11.65 16.44
C ILE A 95 -13.45 -11.16 15.29
N GLU A 96 -14.13 -12.07 14.58
CA GLU A 96 -14.99 -11.73 13.44
C GLU A 96 -16.35 -11.15 13.85
N THR A 97 -16.80 -11.43 15.07
CA THR A 97 -18.13 -10.99 15.55
C THR A 97 -17.99 -9.95 16.66
N ASN A 98 -17.37 -10.32 17.77
CA ASN A 98 -17.13 -9.46 18.93
C ASN A 98 -15.84 -9.91 19.60
N ALA A 99 -14.73 -9.22 19.33
CA ALA A 99 -13.44 -9.56 19.91
C ALA A 99 -13.48 -9.51 21.45
N ARG A 100 -13.03 -10.59 22.09
CA ARG A 100 -13.06 -10.75 23.54
C ARG A 100 -11.67 -10.62 24.15
N ILE A 101 -11.60 -10.38 25.47
CA ILE A 101 -10.33 -10.35 26.23
C ILE A 101 -9.99 -11.74 26.80
N VAL A 102 -11.01 -12.58 26.99
CA VAL A 102 -10.90 -13.96 27.46
C VAL A 102 -11.47 -14.86 26.35
N PRO A 103 -10.79 -15.97 25.99
CA PRO A 103 -11.30 -16.90 25.00
C PRO A 103 -12.61 -17.54 25.49
N VAL A 104 -13.43 -18.04 24.57
CA VAL A 104 -14.61 -18.82 24.93
C VAL A 104 -14.15 -20.08 25.67
N LEU A 105 -14.55 -20.25 26.93
CA LEU A 105 -14.21 -21.42 27.74
C LEU A 105 -15.28 -22.50 27.56
N CYS A 106 -14.91 -23.77 27.44
CA CYS A 106 -15.92 -24.81 27.24
C CYS A 106 -16.83 -24.96 28.46
N ASN A 107 -18.15 -24.90 28.24
CA ASN A 107 -19.18 -25.32 29.19
C ASN A 107 -19.81 -26.66 28.74
N SER A 108 -20.13 -27.54 29.69
CA SER A 108 -20.67 -28.86 29.33
C SER A 108 -22.11 -28.77 28.82
N SER A 109 -22.29 -28.79 27.51
CA SER A 109 -23.55 -29.11 26.83
C SER A 109 -23.27 -29.47 25.36
N SER A 110 -22.67 -30.63 25.08
CA SER A 110 -22.66 -31.16 23.70
C SER A 110 -23.97 -31.91 23.45
N LEU A 111 -24.70 -31.48 22.43
CA LEU A 111 -25.76 -32.27 21.81
C LEU A 111 -25.23 -33.66 21.47
N SER A 112 -25.90 -34.66 22.05
CA SER A 112 -25.82 -36.05 21.64
C SER A 112 -26.38 -36.19 20.23
N THR A 113 -25.53 -36.25 19.22
CA THR A 113 -25.88 -36.92 17.96
C THR A 113 -24.70 -37.72 17.43
N GLU A 114 -24.73 -38.99 17.83
CA GLU A 114 -24.25 -40.20 17.16
C GLU A 114 -22.80 -40.29 16.64
N LYS A 115 -22.10 -41.28 17.20
CA LYS A 115 -20.95 -42.03 16.67
C LYS A 115 -19.59 -41.32 16.67
N SER A 116 -19.07 -41.08 17.87
CA SER A 116 -17.65 -41.35 18.17
C SER A 116 -17.46 -41.49 19.68
N SER A 117 -16.67 -42.48 20.05
CA SER A 117 -16.34 -42.92 21.40
C SER A 117 -15.57 -41.89 22.24
N SER A 118 -15.92 -41.81 23.53
CA SER A 118 -15.07 -41.48 24.68
C SER A 118 -14.36 -40.10 24.75
N VAL A 119 -15.09 -38.99 24.64
CA VAL A 119 -14.60 -37.71 25.19
C VAL A 119 -15.49 -37.34 26.37
N ALA A 120 -14.95 -37.40 27.58
CA ALA A 120 -15.64 -36.92 28.79
C ALA A 120 -16.07 -35.46 28.58
N SER A 121 -17.26 -35.09 29.03
CA SER A 121 -17.74 -33.70 28.98
C SER A 121 -16.80 -32.80 29.80
N VAL A 122 -15.92 -32.05 29.15
CA VAL A 122 -14.99 -31.13 29.82
C VAL A 122 -15.70 -29.79 30.03
N ASP A 123 -16.08 -29.50 31.28
CA ASP A 123 -16.57 -28.17 31.69
C ASP A 123 -15.40 -27.34 32.25
N PHE A 124 -14.56 -26.86 31.33
CA PHE A 124 -13.37 -26.08 31.67
C PHE A 124 -13.73 -24.74 32.32
N CYS A 125 -14.87 -24.15 31.94
CA CYS A 125 -15.32 -22.92 32.56
C CYS A 125 -15.62 -23.10 34.06
N THR A 126 -16.34 -24.16 34.42
CA THR A 126 -16.65 -24.47 35.83
C THR A 126 -15.39 -24.88 36.61
N GLU A 127 -14.42 -25.53 35.95
CA GLU A 127 -13.11 -25.84 36.55
C GLU A 127 -12.36 -24.55 36.95
N VAL A 128 -12.25 -23.59 36.02
CA VAL A 128 -11.65 -22.27 36.27
C VAL A 128 -12.36 -21.55 37.41
N TRP A 129 -13.69 -21.52 37.40
CA TRP A 129 -14.47 -20.95 38.49
C TRP A 129 -14.10 -21.58 39.84
N ASN A 130 -14.16 -22.91 39.94
CA ASN A 130 -13.96 -23.59 41.22
C ASN A 130 -12.56 -23.42 41.79
N ALA A 131 -11.53 -23.43 40.94
CA ALA A 131 -10.15 -23.22 41.34
C ALA A 131 -9.88 -21.75 41.72
N CYS A 132 -10.42 -20.78 40.96
CA CYS A 132 -10.03 -19.38 41.09
C CYS A 132 -10.98 -18.51 41.92
N LYS A 133 -12.19 -18.98 42.26
CA LYS A 133 -13.24 -18.13 42.89
C LYS A 133 -12.83 -17.40 44.16
N ASN A 134 -11.94 -18.00 44.96
CA ASN A 134 -11.46 -17.45 46.24
C ASN A 134 -10.04 -16.87 46.16
N VAL A 135 -9.39 -16.93 45.00
CA VAL A 135 -8.00 -16.53 44.79
C VAL A 135 -7.97 -15.06 44.40
N SER A 136 -7.11 -14.28 45.06
CA SER A 136 -6.92 -12.87 44.72
C SER A 136 -6.04 -12.78 43.47
N MET A 137 -6.47 -11.99 42.48
CA MET A 137 -5.72 -11.76 41.25
C MET A 137 -5.63 -10.26 40.98
N LEU A 138 -4.42 -9.75 40.77
CA LEU A 138 -4.22 -8.40 40.29
C LEU A 138 -4.55 -8.33 38.80
N ASN A 139 -5.34 -7.33 38.39
CA ASN A 139 -5.71 -7.12 36.98
C ASN A 139 -6.31 -8.38 36.33
N SER A 140 -7.22 -9.04 37.05
CA SER A 140 -7.90 -10.25 36.57
C SER A 140 -8.48 -10.04 35.17
N PRO A 141 -8.28 -10.97 34.22
CA PRO A 141 -8.85 -10.86 32.88
C PRO A 141 -10.38 -11.00 32.87
N PHE A 142 -10.98 -11.43 33.99
CA PHE A 142 -12.43 -11.65 34.15
C PHE A 142 -13.17 -10.47 34.78
N LEU A 143 -12.55 -9.30 34.92
CA LEU A 143 -13.23 -8.10 35.40
C LEU A 143 -14.33 -7.68 34.41
N MET A 144 -15.52 -7.32 34.91
CA MET A 144 -16.55 -6.71 34.06
C MET A 144 -16.05 -5.35 33.57
N ALA A 145 -15.75 -5.24 32.28
CA ALA A 145 -15.53 -3.95 31.65
C ALA A 145 -16.90 -3.28 31.47
N SER A 146 -17.21 -2.28 32.29
CA SER A 146 -18.17 -1.26 31.90
C SER A 146 -17.66 -0.64 30.60
N ALA A 147 -18.26 -1.01 29.49
CA ALA A 147 -17.95 -0.45 28.18
C ALA A 147 -18.36 1.02 28.17
N GLN A 148 -17.38 1.92 28.31
CA GLN A 148 -17.27 3.24 27.65
C GLN A 148 -16.18 4.09 28.32
N GLY A 149 -15.15 4.45 27.54
CA GLY A 149 -14.41 5.70 27.71
C GLY A 149 -13.42 5.84 28.89
N SER A 150 -12.14 5.85 28.53
CA SER A 150 -11.05 6.67 29.11
C SER A 150 -10.39 6.34 30.45
N SER A 151 -9.06 6.51 30.41
CA SER A 151 -8.07 6.72 31.48
C SER A 151 -7.54 5.49 32.25
N ALA A 152 -6.27 5.61 32.63
CA ALA A 152 -5.40 4.58 33.18
C ALA A 152 -6.07 3.76 34.29
N ARG A 153 -6.15 2.44 34.11
CA ARG A 153 -6.71 1.52 35.11
C ARG A 153 -5.78 1.45 36.32
N GLU A 154 -6.30 1.85 37.48
CA GLU A 154 -5.71 1.51 38.77
C GLU A 154 -5.60 -0.02 38.89
N VAL A 155 -4.47 -0.48 39.45
CA VAL A 155 -4.22 -1.90 39.72
C VAL A 155 -5.23 -2.39 40.75
N SER A 156 -6.29 -3.06 40.31
CA SER A 156 -7.34 -3.60 41.17
C SER A 156 -7.07 -5.08 41.47
N SER A 157 -7.02 -5.42 42.77
CA SER A 157 -6.98 -6.80 43.25
C SER A 157 -8.40 -7.27 43.52
N SER A 158 -8.85 -8.32 42.82
CA SER A 158 -10.18 -8.88 43.06
C SER A 158 -10.19 -10.40 43.05
N LYS A 159 -11.20 -10.96 43.71
CA LYS A 159 -11.56 -12.38 43.66
C LYS A 159 -12.75 -12.53 42.73
N LEU A 160 -12.89 -13.67 42.04
CA LEU A 160 -14.05 -13.84 41.14
C LEU A 160 -15.38 -13.77 41.90
N LEU A 161 -15.45 -14.23 43.17
CA LEU A 161 -16.66 -14.08 44.00
C LEU A 161 -17.07 -12.63 44.28
N ASN A 162 -16.14 -11.69 44.19
CA ASN A 162 -16.45 -10.28 44.39
C ASN A 162 -17.07 -9.67 43.12
N GLU A 163 -16.74 -10.22 41.96
CA GLU A 163 -17.10 -9.70 40.64
C GLU A 163 -18.31 -10.43 40.02
N TRP A 164 -18.54 -11.69 40.41
CA TRP A 164 -19.51 -12.60 39.81
C TRP A 164 -20.35 -13.28 40.88
N HIS A 165 -21.67 -13.33 40.69
CA HIS A 165 -22.60 -13.88 41.69
C HIS A 165 -22.60 -15.41 41.78
N SER A 166 -22.27 -16.12 40.70
CA SER A 166 -22.29 -17.58 40.65
C SER A 166 -21.43 -18.14 39.51
N ALA A 167 -21.13 -19.44 39.58
CA ALA A 167 -20.49 -20.18 38.48
C ALA A 167 -21.29 -20.06 37.18
N THR A 168 -22.63 -20.13 37.27
CA THR A 168 -23.54 -20.00 36.13
C THR A 168 -23.44 -18.63 35.47
N ASP A 169 -23.30 -17.57 36.27
CA ASP A 169 -23.18 -16.20 35.77
C ASP A 169 -21.84 -15.97 35.07
N PHE A 170 -20.75 -16.43 35.71
CA PHE A 170 -19.41 -16.44 35.13
C PHE A 170 -19.37 -17.22 33.80
N CYS A 171 -19.92 -18.43 33.76
CA CYS A 171 -19.93 -19.28 32.56
C CYS A 171 -20.98 -18.90 31.53
N ARG A 172 -21.98 -18.07 31.87
CA ARG A 172 -22.83 -17.43 30.87
C ARG A 172 -22.04 -16.36 30.11
N THR A 173 -21.16 -15.64 30.79
CA THR A 173 -20.31 -14.63 30.16
C THR A 173 -19.18 -15.29 29.39
N PHE A 174 -18.32 -16.06 30.04
CA PHE A 174 -17.07 -16.57 29.45
C PHE A 174 -17.19 -17.96 28.84
N GLY A 175 -18.26 -18.69 29.13
CA GLY A 175 -18.45 -20.04 28.63
C GLY A 175 -19.09 -20.10 27.24
N GLY A 176 -18.92 -21.23 26.56
CA GLY A 176 -19.59 -21.58 25.31
C GLY A 176 -19.50 -23.07 24.99
N SER A 177 -20.31 -23.53 24.04
CA SER A 177 -20.32 -24.91 23.57
C SER A 177 -19.70 -25.04 22.18
N ILE A 178 -19.14 -26.22 21.88
CA ILE A 178 -18.63 -26.54 20.54
C ILE A 178 -19.83 -26.77 19.62
N ASN A 179 -19.90 -26.04 18.51
CA ASN A 179 -20.84 -26.30 17.42
C ASN A 179 -20.13 -26.17 16.06
N SER A 180 -20.87 -26.22 14.95
CA SER A 180 -20.30 -26.16 13.60
C SER A 180 -19.61 -24.82 13.25
N GLU A 181 -19.85 -23.76 14.01
CA GLU A 181 -19.39 -22.39 13.72
C GLU A 181 -18.57 -21.77 14.86
N ALA A 182 -18.50 -22.41 16.04
CA ALA A 182 -17.85 -21.87 17.22
C ALA A 182 -17.08 -22.96 18.00
N ILE A 183 -15.84 -22.63 18.35
CA ILE A 183 -14.99 -23.46 19.22
C ILE A 183 -14.87 -22.84 20.62
N CYS A 184 -14.54 -23.67 21.59
CA CYS A 184 -14.23 -23.26 22.94
C CYS A 184 -12.94 -23.92 23.42
N PHE A 185 -12.26 -23.27 24.37
CA PHE A 185 -11.04 -23.75 24.98
C PHE A 185 -11.35 -24.68 26.16
N ASN A 186 -10.79 -25.89 26.13
CA ASN A 186 -11.01 -26.92 27.14
C ASN A 186 -9.77 -27.20 28.02
N GLY A 187 -8.79 -26.30 28.02
CA GLY A 187 -7.53 -26.47 28.74
C GLY A 187 -6.41 -27.14 27.95
N LYS A 188 -6.64 -27.48 26.67
CA LYS A 188 -5.62 -28.02 25.76
C LYS A 188 -5.58 -27.23 24.47
N SER A 189 -4.45 -27.27 23.77
CA SER A 189 -4.31 -26.64 22.44
C SER A 189 -5.41 -27.13 21.51
N VAL A 190 -6.00 -26.19 20.78
CA VAL A 190 -7.06 -26.49 19.81
C VAL A 190 -6.41 -27.09 18.58
N SER A 191 -6.97 -28.21 18.13
CA SER A 191 -6.62 -28.80 16.84
C SER A 191 -7.90 -29.11 16.09
N PHE A 192 -7.96 -28.72 14.82
CA PHE A 192 -9.00 -29.16 13.91
C PHE A 192 -8.55 -30.46 13.24
N ASN A 193 -9.49 -31.37 13.04
CA ASN A 193 -9.24 -32.65 12.39
C ASN A 193 -8.97 -32.39 10.90
N ASN A 194 -7.72 -32.11 10.49
CA ASN A 194 -7.33 -32.06 9.08
C ASN A 194 -5.83 -32.20 8.83
N THR A 195 -5.52 -33.11 7.91
CA THR A 195 -4.21 -33.48 7.37
C THR A 195 -4.05 -32.95 5.94
N MET A 196 -4.15 -31.63 5.74
CA MET A 196 -3.70 -31.00 4.49
C MET A 196 -2.98 -29.69 4.75
N ASP A 197 -2.01 -29.40 3.89
CA ASP A 197 -1.12 -28.24 3.92
C ASP A 197 -1.95 -26.96 3.72
N LEU A 198 -2.31 -26.33 4.84
CA LEU A 198 -3.11 -25.12 4.88
C LEU A 198 -2.20 -23.94 4.49
N SER A 199 -2.22 -23.55 3.22
CA SER A 199 -1.64 -22.27 2.75
C SER A 199 -2.60 -21.12 3.04
N PRO A 200 -2.16 -20.00 3.67
CA PRO A 200 -3.02 -18.85 3.96
C PRO A 200 -3.85 -18.43 2.77
N PRO A 201 -5.10 -17.96 2.96
CA PRO A 201 -5.89 -17.45 1.85
C PRO A 201 -5.09 -16.37 1.11
N HIS A 202 -5.08 -16.47 -0.22
CA HIS A 202 -4.41 -15.51 -1.10
C HIS A 202 -5.12 -14.14 -0.99
N GLY A 203 -4.71 -13.30 -0.03
CA GLY A 203 -5.33 -12.02 0.26
C GLY A 203 -4.32 -10.93 0.62
N ILE A 204 -4.77 -9.68 0.61
CA ILE A 204 -4.01 -8.50 1.03
C ILE A 204 -4.68 -7.93 2.28
N CYS A 205 -3.92 -7.76 3.36
CA CYS A 205 -4.35 -7.00 4.53
C CYS A 205 -4.00 -5.52 4.33
N LEU A 206 -4.94 -4.62 4.67
CA LEU A 206 -4.73 -3.18 4.59
C LEU A 206 -4.77 -2.59 6.01
N GLU A 207 -3.67 -1.95 6.42
CA GLU A 207 -3.59 -1.19 7.66
C GLU A 207 -3.70 0.30 7.34
N LYS A 208 -4.66 0.98 7.98
CA LYS A 208 -4.84 2.41 7.79
C LYS A 208 -3.88 3.17 8.70
N ILE A 209 -2.91 3.85 8.11
CA ILE A 209 -1.89 4.63 8.83
C ILE A 209 -2.17 6.13 8.88
N GLY A 210 -3.30 6.62 8.34
CA GLY A 210 -3.63 8.05 8.36
C GLY A 210 -4.91 8.39 7.61
N ASN A 211 -5.35 9.64 7.72
CA ASN A 211 -6.53 10.19 7.02
C ASN A 211 -6.19 11.15 5.87
N GLY A 212 -4.91 11.51 5.71
CA GLY A 212 -4.47 12.45 4.68
C GLY A 212 -4.65 11.92 3.25
N SER A 213 -4.74 12.84 2.30
CA SER A 213 -4.82 12.55 0.87
C SER A 213 -3.52 13.00 0.19
N TYR A 214 -2.75 12.03 -0.30
CA TYR A 214 -1.45 12.28 -0.91
C TYR A 214 -1.41 11.73 -2.33
N LEU A 215 -0.78 12.46 -3.22
CA LEU A 215 -0.57 12.04 -4.60
C LEU A 215 0.71 11.21 -4.73
N ASN A 216 1.77 11.57 -4.01
CA ASN A 216 3.04 10.84 -3.98
C ASN A 216 3.40 10.36 -2.58
N MET A 217 4.03 9.18 -2.52
CA MET A 217 4.78 8.69 -1.38
C MET A 217 6.12 8.15 -1.88
N ALA A 218 7.23 8.67 -1.37
CA ALA A 218 8.58 8.24 -1.71
C ALA A 218 9.33 7.80 -0.46
N PRO A 219 10.00 6.63 -0.45
CA PRO A 219 10.79 6.20 0.69
C PRO A 219 12.00 7.10 0.86
N HIS A 220 12.43 7.30 2.11
CA HIS A 220 13.66 8.01 2.38
C HIS A 220 14.86 7.20 1.86
N PRO A 221 15.79 7.79 1.08
CA PRO A 221 16.87 7.03 0.43
C PRO A 221 17.90 6.38 1.37
N ASP A 222 17.82 6.64 2.67
CA ASP A 222 18.70 6.02 3.68
C ASP A 222 18.27 4.62 4.11
N GLY A 223 17.12 4.14 3.61
CA GLY A 223 16.57 2.82 3.96
C GLY A 223 15.88 2.78 5.34
N SER A 224 15.68 3.93 5.98
CA SER A 224 14.86 4.04 7.20
C SER A 224 13.37 3.90 6.89
N ASN A 225 12.56 3.86 7.94
CA ASN A 225 11.10 3.88 7.81
C ASN A 225 10.55 5.29 7.51
N ARG A 226 11.39 6.26 7.19
CA ARG A 226 10.96 7.61 6.83
C ARG A 226 10.41 7.64 5.40
N VAL A 227 9.40 8.45 5.17
CA VAL A 227 8.76 8.66 3.87
C VAL A 227 8.49 10.14 3.63
N PHE A 228 8.55 10.52 2.36
CA PHE A 228 8.10 11.83 1.89
C PHE A 228 6.72 11.69 1.27
N LEU A 229 5.77 12.48 1.74
CA LEU A 229 4.39 12.53 1.27
C LEU A 229 4.17 13.85 0.56
N SER A 230 3.55 13.84 -0.62
CA SER A 230 3.21 15.08 -1.30
C SER A 230 1.74 15.12 -1.71
N ASN A 231 1.11 16.29 -1.59
CA ASN A 231 -0.23 16.52 -2.12
C ASN A 231 -0.16 17.17 -3.51
N GLN A 232 -1.33 17.40 -4.11
CA GLN A 232 -1.44 17.99 -5.44
C GLN A 232 -1.13 19.51 -5.44
N ASP A 233 -1.41 20.21 -4.33
CA ASP A 233 -1.24 21.66 -4.21
C ASP A 233 0.22 22.12 -4.09
N GLY A 234 1.18 21.20 -3.90
CA GLY A 234 2.61 21.54 -3.85
C GLY A 234 3.26 21.43 -2.48
N MET A 235 2.60 20.83 -1.50
CA MET A 235 3.16 20.56 -0.19
C MET A 235 3.86 19.20 -0.16
N ILE A 236 5.01 19.15 0.52
CA ILE A 236 5.77 17.92 0.80
C ILE A 236 6.01 17.83 2.31
N TRP A 237 5.71 16.69 2.93
CA TRP A 237 5.99 16.40 4.33
C TRP A 237 6.92 15.21 4.47
N LEU A 238 7.75 15.22 5.52
CA LEU A 238 8.55 14.08 5.96
C LEU A 238 7.86 13.43 7.15
N SER A 239 7.64 12.12 7.10
CA SER A 239 7.02 11.34 8.18
C SER A 239 7.73 10.01 8.38
N THR A 240 7.39 9.29 9.44
CA THR A 240 7.85 7.91 9.72
C THR A 240 6.67 6.95 9.63
N ILE A 241 6.85 5.85 8.89
CA ILE A 241 5.87 4.77 8.83
C ILE A 241 5.86 4.02 10.18
N PRO A 242 4.70 3.88 10.83
CA PRO A 242 4.60 3.12 12.07
C PRO A 242 4.91 1.63 11.84
N ALA A 243 5.32 0.94 12.91
CA ALA A 243 5.54 -0.50 12.82
C ALA A 243 4.24 -1.23 12.44
N GLN A 244 4.33 -2.20 11.54
CA GLN A 244 3.18 -2.97 11.09
C GLN A 244 2.41 -3.58 12.28
N GLY A 245 1.10 -3.37 12.31
CA GLY A 245 0.22 -3.87 13.36
C GLY A 245 0.32 -3.11 14.70
N SER A 246 1.07 -2.01 14.77
CA SER A 246 1.15 -1.20 16.00
C SER A 246 -0.11 -0.35 16.22
N GLY A 247 -1.00 -0.24 15.22
CA GLY A 247 -2.13 0.69 15.25
C GLY A 247 -1.70 2.17 15.26
N GLY A 248 -0.43 2.44 14.93
CA GLY A 248 0.12 3.79 14.87
C GLY A 248 -0.35 4.53 13.63
N THR A 249 -0.23 5.85 13.65
CA THR A 249 -0.50 6.72 12.50
C THR A 249 0.79 7.39 12.02
N LEU A 250 0.77 7.91 10.80
CA LEU A 250 1.77 8.84 10.30
C LEU A 250 1.89 10.01 11.27
N ASP A 251 3.14 10.33 11.62
CA ASP A 251 3.49 11.43 12.51
C ASP A 251 4.31 12.45 11.72
N PHE A 252 3.77 13.64 11.53
CA PHE A 252 4.43 14.78 10.90
C PHE A 252 3.67 16.07 11.26
N ASP A 253 4.40 17.19 11.26
CA ASP A 253 3.84 18.50 11.55
C ASP A 253 3.29 19.15 10.26
N GLU A 254 1.97 19.24 10.16
CA GLU A 254 1.31 19.88 9.00
C GLU A 254 1.71 21.36 8.83
N SER A 255 2.04 22.05 9.92
CA SER A 255 2.43 23.45 9.91
C SER A 255 3.89 23.69 9.49
N ASN A 256 4.71 22.64 9.49
CA ASN A 256 6.11 22.68 9.13
C ASN A 256 6.41 21.64 8.04
N PRO A 257 5.99 21.90 6.79
CA PRO A 257 6.28 21.00 5.67
C PRO A 257 7.78 20.89 5.41
N PHE A 258 8.19 19.77 4.82
CA PHE A 258 9.54 19.59 4.29
C PHE A 258 9.82 20.58 3.16
N LEU A 259 8.84 20.83 2.28
CA LEU A 259 8.89 21.83 1.22
C LEU A 259 7.47 22.34 0.91
N ASP A 260 7.33 23.65 0.75
CA ASP A 260 6.10 24.32 0.32
C ASP A 260 6.33 25.00 -1.03
N LEU A 261 5.58 24.56 -2.05
CA LEU A 261 5.59 25.11 -3.41
C LEU A 261 4.22 25.67 -3.82
N THR A 262 3.31 25.91 -2.88
CA THR A 262 1.92 26.33 -3.15
C THR A 262 1.83 27.66 -3.92
N ASP A 263 2.83 28.53 -3.76
CA ASP A 263 2.91 29.81 -4.50
C ASP A 263 3.27 29.64 -6.00
N ILE A 264 3.85 28.50 -6.39
CA ILE A 264 4.30 28.25 -7.77
C ILE A 264 3.52 27.14 -8.48
N VAL A 265 2.99 26.19 -7.71
CA VAL A 265 2.25 25.05 -8.24
C VAL A 265 0.84 25.49 -8.58
N HIS A 266 0.44 25.22 -9.82
CA HIS A 266 -0.95 25.31 -10.24
C HIS A 266 -1.58 23.91 -10.11
N SER A 267 -2.50 23.76 -9.16
CA SER A 267 -3.30 22.54 -8.99
C SER A 267 -4.71 22.68 -9.56
N ASP A 268 -5.17 21.62 -10.21
CA ASP A 268 -6.54 21.42 -10.70
C ASP A 268 -6.76 19.91 -10.93
N ALA A 269 -7.79 19.47 -11.63
CA ALA A 269 -8.14 18.06 -11.83
C ALA A 269 -6.97 17.17 -12.30
N GLU A 270 -6.14 17.65 -13.24
CA GLU A 270 -4.97 16.91 -13.79
C GLU A 270 -3.64 17.65 -13.62
N PHE A 271 -3.63 18.75 -12.85
CA PHE A 271 -2.46 19.60 -12.63
C PHE A 271 -2.08 19.65 -11.15
N GLY A 272 -0.82 19.98 -10.87
CA GLY A 272 -0.30 20.11 -9.51
C GLY A 272 1.13 19.56 -9.39
N LEU A 273 1.51 19.13 -8.19
CA LEU A 273 2.79 18.46 -7.91
C LEU A 273 2.72 16.96 -8.27
N MET A 274 3.09 16.63 -9.50
CA MET A 274 2.88 15.32 -10.13
C MET A 274 3.93 14.26 -9.78
N GLY A 275 5.16 14.66 -9.46
CA GLY A 275 6.24 13.72 -9.19
C GLY A 275 7.25 14.21 -8.18
N LEU A 276 7.84 13.26 -7.45
CA LEU A 276 8.91 13.47 -6.48
C LEU A 276 9.92 12.33 -6.65
N ALA A 277 11.19 12.67 -6.88
CA ALA A 277 12.27 11.69 -7.01
C ALA A 277 13.54 12.19 -6.32
N PHE A 278 14.21 11.30 -5.60
CA PHE A 278 15.47 11.60 -4.94
C PHE A 278 16.64 11.16 -5.80
N HIS A 279 17.70 11.97 -5.84
CA HIS A 279 18.92 11.61 -6.53
C HIS A 279 19.47 10.27 -6.00
N PRO A 280 20.04 9.37 -6.84
CA PRO A 280 20.60 8.10 -6.36
C PRO A 280 21.66 8.26 -5.26
N ASN A 281 22.35 9.40 -5.24
CA ASN A 281 23.33 9.80 -4.23
C ASN A 281 22.78 10.78 -3.16
N PHE A 282 21.46 10.81 -2.94
CA PHE A 282 20.79 11.77 -2.05
C PHE A 282 21.37 11.82 -0.64
N THR A 283 21.76 10.68 -0.07
CA THR A 283 22.31 10.62 1.29
C THR A 283 23.59 11.45 1.44
N ASN A 284 24.33 11.65 0.35
CA ASN A 284 25.59 12.40 0.33
C ASN A 284 25.45 13.80 -0.26
N ASN A 285 24.50 14.03 -1.17
CA ASN A 285 24.38 15.31 -1.88
C ASN A 285 23.10 16.11 -1.59
N GLY A 286 22.10 15.50 -0.93
CA GLY A 286 20.86 16.17 -0.58
C GLY A 286 19.96 16.59 -1.75
N ARG A 287 20.27 16.16 -2.98
CA ARG A 287 19.57 16.60 -4.20
C ARG A 287 18.30 15.80 -4.42
N PHE A 288 17.20 16.50 -4.67
CA PHE A 288 15.94 15.88 -5.05
C PHE A 288 15.23 16.73 -6.10
N PHE A 289 14.28 16.10 -6.78
CA PHE A 289 13.64 16.65 -7.95
C PHE A 289 12.14 16.54 -7.79
N VAL A 290 11.45 17.58 -8.24
CA VAL A 290 9.99 17.64 -8.27
C VAL A 290 9.53 17.91 -9.68
N SER A 291 8.43 17.28 -10.06
CA SER A 291 7.72 17.53 -11.31
C SER A 291 6.38 18.14 -10.98
N PHE A 292 6.07 19.32 -11.53
CA PHE A 292 4.84 20.03 -11.24
C PHE A 292 4.33 20.83 -12.43
N ASN A 293 3.09 21.29 -12.32
CA ASN A 293 2.50 22.23 -13.26
C ASN A 293 2.44 23.63 -12.67
N CYS A 294 2.64 24.64 -13.51
CA CYS A 294 2.54 26.04 -13.11
C CYS A 294 1.88 26.88 -14.20
N ASP A 295 1.36 28.04 -13.82
CA ASP A 295 0.72 29.00 -14.71
C ASP A 295 1.68 30.15 -15.05
N LYS A 296 2.11 30.24 -16.31
CA LYS A 296 3.05 31.29 -16.74
C LYS A 296 2.48 32.71 -16.63
N VAL A 297 1.15 32.86 -16.55
CA VAL A 297 0.49 34.15 -16.37
C VAL A 297 0.59 34.61 -14.91
N GLN A 298 0.57 33.67 -13.96
CA GLN A 298 0.71 33.97 -12.53
C GLN A 298 2.19 34.07 -12.12
N VAL A 299 3.03 33.18 -12.66
CA VAL A 299 4.44 33.08 -12.29
C VAL A 299 5.30 33.21 -13.54
N ALA A 300 5.93 34.37 -13.75
CA ALA A 300 6.69 34.64 -14.97
C ALA A 300 7.86 33.65 -15.19
N SER A 301 8.51 33.20 -14.11
CA SER A 301 9.59 32.19 -14.15
C SER A 301 9.13 30.79 -14.56
N CYS A 302 7.83 30.57 -14.66
CA CYS A 302 7.25 29.32 -15.15
C CYS A 302 7.35 29.20 -16.69
N SER A 303 7.54 30.30 -17.44
CA SER A 303 7.43 30.28 -18.90
C SER A 303 8.47 29.39 -19.59
N GLY A 304 8.00 28.43 -20.40
CA GLY A 304 8.83 27.62 -21.28
C GLY A 304 8.40 27.69 -22.75
N ARG A 305 9.14 26.96 -23.58
CA ARG A 305 8.80 26.75 -24.99
C ARG A 305 7.46 26.01 -25.09
N CYS A 306 6.63 26.38 -26.06
CA CYS A 306 5.36 25.68 -26.30
C CYS A 306 5.60 24.36 -27.04
N SER A 307 5.01 23.26 -26.54
CA SER A 307 5.07 21.94 -27.18
C SER A 307 4.31 21.89 -28.51
N CYS A 308 3.24 22.67 -28.66
CA CYS A 308 2.58 22.89 -29.94
C CYS A 308 3.28 24.03 -30.71
N ASN A 309 4.10 23.66 -31.68
CA ASN A 309 4.82 24.61 -32.53
C ASN A 309 5.01 24.07 -33.95
N SER A 310 5.53 24.92 -34.84
CA SER A 310 5.69 24.60 -36.26
C SER A 310 6.60 23.40 -36.53
N GLU A 311 7.58 23.11 -35.67
CA GLU A 311 8.49 21.96 -35.84
C GLU A 311 7.78 20.61 -35.68
N VAL A 312 6.68 20.60 -34.91
CA VAL A 312 5.83 19.42 -34.72
C VAL A 312 4.53 19.49 -35.53
N GLY A 313 4.41 20.45 -36.45
CA GLY A 313 3.23 20.61 -37.30
C GLY A 313 1.99 21.12 -36.55
N CYS A 314 2.19 21.82 -35.44
CA CYS A 314 1.12 22.36 -34.61
C CYS A 314 1.16 23.89 -34.55
N ASP A 315 0.01 24.53 -34.69
CA ASP A 315 -0.12 25.97 -34.57
C ASP A 315 -1.01 26.28 -33.36
N PRO A 316 -0.46 26.85 -32.26
CA PRO A 316 -1.22 27.07 -31.04
C PRO A 316 -2.37 28.06 -31.26
N SER A 317 -2.29 28.95 -32.26
CA SER A 317 -3.39 29.86 -32.57
C SER A 317 -4.63 29.15 -33.12
N LYS A 318 -4.47 27.92 -33.65
CA LYS A 318 -5.54 27.10 -34.21
C LYS A 318 -6.23 26.20 -33.20
N ILE A 319 -5.69 26.05 -31.99
CA ILE A 319 -6.25 25.19 -30.93
C ILE A 319 -7.46 25.86 -30.25
N GLY A 320 -7.68 27.16 -30.43
CA GLY A 320 -8.75 27.90 -29.75
C GLY A 320 -8.52 27.97 -28.24
N LEU A 321 -9.50 28.50 -27.51
CA LEU A 321 -9.50 28.44 -26.05
C LEU A 321 -10.01 27.06 -25.61
N VAL A 322 -9.22 26.37 -24.79
CA VAL A 322 -9.60 25.10 -24.16
C VAL A 322 -9.98 25.45 -22.72
N ASP A 323 -11.25 25.26 -22.36
CA ASP A 323 -11.80 25.65 -21.04
C ASP A 323 -11.50 27.10 -20.65
N GLY A 324 -11.57 28.02 -21.63
CA GLY A 324 -11.27 29.44 -21.43
C GLY A 324 -9.77 29.77 -21.33
N THR A 325 -8.90 28.78 -21.49
CA THR A 325 -7.45 28.93 -21.37
C THR A 325 -6.75 28.94 -22.73
N GLN A 326 -5.76 29.84 -22.86
CA GLN A 326 -4.88 29.88 -24.04
C GLN A 326 -3.93 28.67 -24.06
N PRO A 327 -3.70 28.05 -25.22
CA PRO A 327 -2.71 26.99 -25.38
C PRO A 327 -1.33 27.40 -24.87
N CYS A 328 -0.64 26.47 -24.22
CA CYS A 328 0.67 26.69 -23.62
C CYS A 328 0.70 27.81 -22.57
N ARG A 329 -0.42 28.08 -21.88
CA ARG A 329 -0.44 28.84 -20.63
C ARG A 329 0.20 28.03 -19.51
N TYR A 330 -0.35 26.85 -19.25
CA TYR A 330 0.18 25.93 -18.26
C TYR A 330 1.43 25.22 -18.77
N GLN A 331 2.35 24.97 -17.86
CA GLN A 331 3.65 24.38 -18.14
C GLN A 331 3.81 23.10 -17.35
N SER A 332 4.57 22.16 -17.87
CA SER A 332 5.11 21.05 -17.09
C SER A 332 6.57 21.33 -16.81
N VAL A 333 6.94 21.26 -15.53
CA VAL A 333 8.23 21.67 -14.99
C VAL A 333 8.87 20.51 -14.25
N ILE A 334 10.18 20.34 -14.41
CA ILE A 334 11.02 19.58 -13.50
C ILE A 334 12.04 20.53 -12.89
N SER A 335 12.09 20.55 -11.57
CA SER A 335 12.98 21.42 -10.80
C SER A 335 13.81 20.62 -9.81
N GLU A 336 15.06 21.02 -9.66
CA GLU A 336 15.98 20.51 -8.66
C GLU A 336 15.94 21.39 -7.41
N PHE A 337 15.89 20.73 -6.26
CA PHE A 337 15.97 21.32 -4.94
C PHE A 337 17.03 20.59 -4.10
N THR A 338 17.45 21.23 -3.02
CA THR A 338 18.36 20.64 -2.04
C THR A 338 17.76 20.72 -0.65
N VAL A 339 18.09 19.73 0.17
CA VAL A 339 17.79 19.77 1.60
C VAL A 339 18.42 20.98 2.28
N ASN A 340 17.78 21.47 3.33
CA ASN A 340 18.35 22.46 4.23
C ASN A 340 19.21 21.73 5.27
N SER A 341 20.48 21.50 4.92
CA SER A 341 21.48 20.93 5.83
C SER A 341 22.74 21.78 5.87
N SER A 342 23.24 22.02 7.08
CA SER A 342 24.47 22.75 7.37
C SER A 342 25.69 21.82 7.57
N SER A 343 25.50 20.50 7.45
CA SER A 343 26.49 19.47 7.83
C SER A 343 26.85 18.51 6.68
N SER A 344 27.83 17.64 6.93
CA SER A 344 28.19 16.48 6.10
C SER A 344 27.14 15.37 6.06
N THR A 345 25.94 15.56 6.65
CA THR A 345 24.87 14.56 6.72
C THR A 345 23.54 15.05 6.12
N PRO A 346 23.44 15.28 4.79
CA PRO A 346 22.20 15.68 4.13
C PRO A 346 20.99 14.78 4.41
N SER A 347 21.21 13.48 4.66
CA SER A 347 20.15 12.50 4.96
C SER A 347 19.39 12.76 6.27
N GLU A 348 19.92 13.57 7.18
CA GLU A 348 19.26 13.88 8.47
C GLU A 348 18.36 15.11 8.40
N ALA A 349 18.40 15.84 7.28
CA ALA A 349 17.63 17.07 7.13
C ALA A 349 16.12 16.81 7.19
N THR A 350 15.43 17.64 7.96
CA THR A 350 13.98 17.59 8.15
C THR A 350 13.23 18.65 7.32
N SER A 351 13.96 19.49 6.58
CA SER A 351 13.41 20.51 5.67
C SER A 351 14.27 20.68 4.43
N ALA A 352 13.70 21.27 3.39
CA ALA A 352 14.38 21.68 2.16
C ALA A 352 14.48 23.20 2.04
N ILE A 353 15.41 23.67 1.21
CA ILE A 353 15.51 25.08 0.86
C ILE A 353 14.40 25.39 -0.17
N PRO A 354 13.47 26.31 0.07
CA PRO A 354 12.36 26.63 -0.82
C PRO A 354 12.78 27.54 -1.99
N SER A 355 13.97 27.28 -2.53
CA SER A 355 14.53 27.99 -3.68
C SER A 355 14.95 26.95 -4.71
N GLU A 356 14.46 27.12 -5.93
CA GLU A 356 14.85 26.29 -7.07
C GLU A 356 16.37 26.42 -7.29
N VAL A 357 17.07 25.29 -7.17
CA VAL A 357 18.51 25.23 -7.46
C VAL A 357 18.74 25.29 -8.96
N ARG A 358 17.91 24.56 -9.71
CA ARG A 358 18.04 24.45 -11.16
C ARG A 358 16.72 24.03 -11.81
N ARG A 359 16.36 24.70 -12.90
CA ARG A 359 15.30 24.26 -13.80
C ARG A 359 15.82 23.18 -14.73
N ILE A 360 15.41 21.94 -14.49
CA ILE A 360 15.80 20.81 -15.35
C ILE A 360 14.98 20.86 -16.64
N PHE A 361 13.67 21.03 -16.57
CA PHE A 361 12.82 20.96 -17.76
C PHE A 361 11.66 21.94 -17.64
N THR A 362 11.28 22.61 -18.73
CA THR A 362 10.03 23.39 -18.81
C THR A 362 9.43 23.28 -20.20
N MET A 363 8.17 22.87 -20.27
CA MET A 363 7.43 22.76 -21.54
C MET A 363 5.99 23.25 -21.38
N GLY A 364 5.56 24.13 -22.27
CA GLY A 364 4.19 24.61 -22.36
C GLY A 364 3.27 23.56 -22.95
N LEU A 365 2.10 23.38 -22.32
CA LEU A 365 1.14 22.33 -22.63
C LEU A 365 0.02 22.86 -23.53
N PRO A 366 -0.33 22.20 -24.66
CA PRO A 366 -1.28 22.75 -25.60
C PRO A 366 -2.74 22.65 -25.12
N TYR A 367 -3.00 21.75 -24.18
CA TYR A 367 -4.30 21.43 -23.61
C TYR A 367 -4.20 21.30 -22.09
N THR A 368 -5.32 21.00 -21.44
CA THR A 368 -5.47 20.95 -19.97
C THR A 368 -5.45 19.53 -19.39
N GLY A 369 -5.34 18.47 -20.21
CA GLY A 369 -5.32 17.08 -19.75
C GLY A 369 -4.33 16.17 -20.47
N HIS A 370 -4.21 14.94 -19.96
CA HIS A 370 -3.27 13.87 -20.34
C HIS A 370 -1.80 14.28 -20.35
N HIS A 371 -1.29 14.75 -19.21
CA HIS A 371 0.11 15.13 -19.08
C HIS A 371 0.92 14.14 -18.25
N ALA A 372 0.26 13.39 -17.35
CA ALA A 372 0.92 12.61 -16.32
C ALA A 372 1.91 13.47 -15.52
N GLY A 373 3.20 13.14 -15.52
CA GLY A 373 4.23 13.94 -14.88
C GLY A 373 5.05 13.22 -13.82
N GLN A 374 4.95 11.88 -13.73
CA GLN A 374 5.83 11.12 -12.85
C GLN A 374 7.29 11.28 -13.30
N ILE A 375 8.18 11.42 -12.31
CA ILE A 375 9.62 11.31 -12.47
C ILE A 375 10.15 10.18 -11.58
N LEU A 376 11.21 9.51 -12.02
CA LEU A 376 11.95 8.53 -11.22
C LEU A 376 13.36 8.33 -11.78
N PHE A 377 14.28 7.84 -10.96
CA PHE A 377 15.62 7.47 -11.41
C PHE A 377 15.68 6.02 -11.86
N GLY A 378 16.40 5.77 -12.96
CA GLY A 378 16.71 4.40 -13.37
C GLY A 378 17.70 3.76 -12.39
N PRO A 379 17.41 2.54 -11.88
CA PRO A 379 18.20 1.94 -10.81
C PRO A 379 19.60 1.50 -11.26
N GLU A 380 19.80 1.22 -12.54
CA GLU A 380 21.10 0.80 -13.10
C GLU A 380 21.89 1.94 -13.74
N ASP A 381 21.20 2.86 -14.42
CA ASP A 381 21.84 3.91 -15.22
C ASP A 381 21.90 5.26 -14.51
N GLY A 382 21.13 5.46 -13.42
CA GLY A 382 21.15 6.68 -12.64
C GLY A 382 20.55 7.90 -13.35
N TYR A 383 19.94 7.72 -14.52
CA TYR A 383 19.31 8.80 -15.28
C TYR A 383 17.90 9.11 -14.79
N LEU A 384 17.47 10.35 -14.98
CA LEU A 384 16.12 10.79 -14.65
C LEU A 384 15.17 10.44 -15.79
N TYR A 385 14.14 9.66 -15.50
CA TYR A 385 13.05 9.32 -16.42
C TYR A 385 11.85 10.22 -16.15
N PHE A 386 11.21 10.71 -17.22
CA PHE A 386 10.07 11.61 -17.14
C PHE A 386 8.92 11.14 -18.05
N MET A 387 7.75 10.96 -17.46
CA MET A 387 6.57 10.39 -18.09
C MET A 387 5.64 11.51 -18.53
N MET A 388 5.47 11.66 -19.85
CA MET A 388 4.68 12.73 -20.45
C MET A 388 3.59 12.16 -21.35
N GLY A 389 2.34 12.54 -21.08
CA GLY A 389 1.20 12.16 -21.92
C GLY A 389 1.09 12.99 -23.21
N ASP A 390 0.10 12.64 -24.04
CA ASP A 390 -0.11 13.19 -25.38
C ASP A 390 -0.72 14.60 -25.42
N GLY A 391 -1.18 15.11 -24.26
CA GLY A 391 -1.81 16.42 -24.19
C GLY A 391 -3.29 16.42 -24.62
N GLY A 392 -4.07 15.39 -24.34
CA GLY A 392 -5.44 15.65 -23.84
C GLY A 392 -6.60 15.57 -24.82
N ASN A 393 -6.37 15.63 -26.14
CA ASN A 393 -7.47 15.72 -27.09
C ASN A 393 -7.84 14.37 -27.73
N ASN A 394 -9.13 14.22 -28.06
CA ASN A 394 -9.67 12.99 -28.62
C ASN A 394 -8.94 12.59 -29.90
N GLY A 395 -8.40 11.37 -29.91
CA GLY A 395 -7.75 10.78 -31.08
C GLY A 395 -6.35 11.32 -31.40
N ASP A 396 -5.74 12.11 -30.50
CA ASP A 396 -4.43 12.74 -30.71
C ASP A 396 -4.36 13.48 -32.06
N PRO A 397 -5.07 14.62 -32.20
CA PRO A 397 -5.31 15.27 -33.49
C PRO A 397 -4.04 15.75 -34.21
N PHE A 398 -2.96 15.98 -33.46
CA PHE A 398 -1.65 16.35 -33.99
C PHE A 398 -0.68 15.17 -34.05
N ASN A 399 -1.15 13.96 -33.74
CA ASN A 399 -0.38 12.73 -33.71
C ASN A 399 0.89 12.88 -32.86
N PHE A 400 0.81 13.64 -31.77
CA PHE A 400 1.93 13.95 -30.90
C PHE A 400 2.61 12.70 -30.37
N ALA A 401 1.83 11.68 -29.97
CA ALA A 401 2.36 10.46 -29.39
C ALA A 401 3.30 9.71 -30.36
N GLN A 402 2.98 9.70 -31.65
CA GLN A 402 3.81 9.08 -32.70
C GLN A 402 4.79 10.06 -33.36
N ASN A 403 4.59 11.36 -33.21
CA ASN A 403 5.49 12.37 -33.77
C ASN A 403 6.84 12.32 -33.04
N LYS A 404 7.87 11.90 -33.78
CA LYS A 404 9.26 11.78 -33.30
C LYS A 404 9.90 13.11 -32.92
N LYS A 405 9.35 14.23 -33.40
CA LYS A 405 9.80 15.59 -33.08
C LYS A 405 9.13 16.19 -31.84
N SER A 406 8.05 15.57 -31.34
CA SER A 406 7.30 16.02 -30.16
C SER A 406 7.75 15.29 -28.91
N LEU A 407 7.81 16.00 -27.78
CA LEU A 407 8.03 15.42 -26.44
C LEU A 407 6.74 15.01 -25.72
N LEU A 408 5.57 15.24 -26.33
CA LEU A 408 4.29 14.75 -25.85
C LEU A 408 4.09 13.27 -26.23
N GLY A 409 3.48 12.50 -25.33
CA GLY A 409 3.22 11.06 -25.47
C GLY A 409 4.49 10.22 -25.45
N LYS A 410 5.45 10.61 -24.60
CA LYS A 410 6.81 10.05 -24.52
C LYS A 410 7.18 9.67 -23.08
N ILE A 411 8.16 8.77 -22.97
CA ILE A 411 9.05 8.74 -21.81
C ILE A 411 10.37 9.35 -22.24
N MET A 412 10.79 10.37 -21.52
CA MET A 412 12.09 11.02 -21.69
C MET A 412 13.10 10.43 -20.71
N ARG A 413 14.39 10.41 -21.10
CA ARG A 413 15.51 10.00 -20.24
C ARG A 413 16.61 11.06 -20.31
N LEU A 414 16.90 11.68 -19.17
CA LEU A 414 17.73 12.88 -19.02
C LEU A 414 18.92 12.61 -18.10
N ASP A 415 20.08 13.19 -18.41
CA ASP A 415 21.25 13.23 -17.53
C ASP A 415 21.27 14.54 -16.73
N VAL A 416 21.10 14.42 -15.42
CA VAL A 416 21.04 15.56 -14.49
C VAL A 416 22.34 15.78 -13.72
N ASP A 417 23.38 15.00 -14.00
CA ASP A 417 24.68 15.13 -13.33
C ASP A 417 25.70 15.91 -14.18
N GLN A 418 25.52 15.90 -15.50
CA GLN A 418 26.35 16.67 -16.41
C GLN A 418 25.66 18.00 -16.74
N LEU A 419 26.31 19.11 -16.37
CA LEU A 419 25.88 20.47 -16.67
C LEU A 419 26.44 20.90 -18.03
N PRO A 420 25.60 21.04 -19.08
CA PRO A 420 26.04 21.65 -20.32
C PRO A 420 26.26 23.16 -20.11
N SER A 421 27.20 23.73 -20.86
CA SER A 421 27.35 25.17 -20.99
C SER A 421 26.13 25.79 -21.68
N SER A 422 25.89 27.09 -21.47
CA SER A 422 24.75 27.77 -22.10
C SER A 422 24.75 27.67 -23.62
N SER A 423 25.93 27.73 -24.25
CA SER A 423 26.04 27.53 -25.70
C SER A 423 25.69 26.10 -26.12
N GLU A 424 26.05 25.08 -25.34
CA GLU A 424 25.66 23.70 -25.63
C GLU A 424 24.14 23.48 -25.49
N ILE A 425 23.50 24.14 -24.51
CA ILE A 425 22.03 24.10 -24.36
C ILE A 425 21.36 24.69 -25.61
N ASP A 426 21.83 25.86 -26.06
CA ASP A 426 21.27 26.56 -27.22
C ASP A 426 21.52 25.80 -28.53
N ASP A 427 22.75 25.29 -28.73
CA ASP A 427 23.14 24.52 -29.92
C ASP A 427 22.36 23.21 -30.04
N LEU A 428 22.03 22.58 -28.91
CA LEU A 428 21.25 21.35 -28.85
C LEU A 428 19.73 21.60 -28.82
N GLY A 429 19.29 22.85 -28.64
CA GLY A 429 17.88 23.22 -28.58
C GLY A 429 17.11 22.59 -27.42
N LEU A 430 17.78 22.38 -26.27
CA LEU A 430 17.22 21.67 -25.13
C LEU A 430 16.10 22.46 -24.44
N TRP A 431 15.24 21.72 -23.73
CA TRP A 431 14.08 22.28 -23.01
C TRP A 431 14.40 22.76 -21.58
N GLY A 432 15.67 22.72 -21.18
CA GLY A 432 16.14 23.14 -19.87
C GLY A 432 17.59 22.71 -19.62
N ASN A 433 17.99 22.66 -18.35
CA ASN A 433 19.39 22.45 -17.98
C ASN A 433 19.67 20.98 -17.59
N TYR A 434 19.93 20.16 -18.61
CA TYR A 434 20.33 18.75 -18.52
C TYR A 434 21.18 18.36 -19.72
N SER A 435 21.83 17.19 -19.65
CA SER A 435 22.50 16.57 -20.79
C SER A 435 21.69 15.38 -21.33
N ILE A 436 22.01 14.96 -22.55
CA ILE A 436 21.40 13.77 -23.18
C ILE A 436 22.26 12.53 -22.91
N PRO A 437 21.70 11.45 -22.33
CA PRO A 437 22.40 10.18 -22.23
C PRO A 437 22.89 9.68 -23.59
N LYS A 438 24.19 9.32 -23.66
CA LYS A 438 24.86 8.93 -24.92
C LYS A 438 24.31 7.68 -25.57
N ASP A 439 23.55 6.88 -24.85
CA ASP A 439 22.91 5.66 -25.33
C ASP A 439 21.40 5.85 -25.57
N ASN A 440 20.90 7.09 -25.61
CA ASN A 440 19.51 7.36 -26.00
C ASN A 440 19.25 6.87 -27.45
N PRO A 441 18.03 6.41 -27.75
CA PRO A 441 17.65 5.89 -29.08
C PRO A 441 17.92 6.81 -30.28
N SER A 442 17.98 8.13 -30.06
CA SER A 442 18.30 9.11 -31.11
C SER A 442 19.67 8.89 -31.75
N THR A 443 20.61 8.21 -31.07
CA THR A 443 21.90 7.81 -31.63
C THR A 443 21.81 6.80 -32.77
N VAL A 444 20.68 6.09 -32.87
CA VAL A 444 20.38 5.13 -33.93
C VAL A 444 19.34 5.69 -34.90
N ASP A 445 18.38 6.47 -34.40
CA ASP A 445 17.34 7.13 -35.20
C ASP A 445 17.46 8.66 -35.10
N ASN A 446 18.25 9.25 -36.01
CA ASN A 446 18.48 10.70 -36.05
C ASN A 446 17.21 11.54 -36.28
N GLY A 447 16.07 10.91 -36.63
CA GLY A 447 14.78 11.59 -36.76
C GLY A 447 14.03 11.74 -35.43
N LEU A 448 14.53 11.14 -34.35
CA LEU A 448 13.97 11.15 -33.01
C LEU A 448 14.59 12.26 -32.16
N GLN A 449 13.77 13.01 -31.42
CA GLN A 449 14.29 13.96 -30.42
C GLN A 449 15.19 13.24 -29.42
N SER A 450 16.25 13.93 -29.04
CA SER A 450 17.34 13.37 -28.26
C SER A 450 16.93 12.90 -26.87
N GLU A 451 15.90 13.49 -26.28
CA GLU A 451 15.36 13.16 -24.96
C GLU A 451 14.55 11.86 -24.98
N ILE A 452 14.00 11.47 -26.13
CA ILE A 452 13.01 10.39 -26.21
C ILE A 452 13.67 9.04 -25.96
N TRP A 453 13.18 8.36 -24.93
CA TRP A 453 13.52 6.97 -24.63
C TRP A 453 12.44 5.99 -25.12
N ALA A 454 11.16 6.38 -25.01
CA ALA A 454 10.04 5.63 -25.58
C ALA A 454 8.95 6.59 -26.09
N LEU A 455 8.14 6.13 -27.06
CA LEU A 455 7.06 6.91 -27.68
C LEU A 455 5.76 6.11 -27.84
N GLY A 456 4.66 6.81 -28.11
CA GLY A 456 3.35 6.21 -28.37
C GLY A 456 2.47 6.05 -27.13
N LEU A 457 2.69 6.88 -26.10
CA LEU A 457 1.91 6.86 -24.86
C LEU A 457 0.80 7.91 -24.90
N ARG A 458 -0.31 7.63 -24.22
CA ARG A 458 -1.44 8.56 -24.12
C ARG A 458 -1.40 9.34 -22.81
N ASN A 459 -1.45 8.65 -21.68
CA ASN A 459 -1.40 9.25 -20.35
C ASN A 459 -0.74 8.26 -19.36
N PRO A 460 0.60 8.15 -19.37
CA PRO A 460 1.35 7.20 -18.56
C PRO A 460 1.44 7.66 -17.09
N TRP A 461 0.42 7.33 -16.30
CA TRP A 461 0.21 7.85 -14.95
C TRP A 461 1.28 7.40 -13.93
N ARG A 462 1.50 6.09 -13.80
CA ARG A 462 2.49 5.50 -12.90
C ARG A 462 3.24 4.37 -13.56
N CYS A 463 4.54 4.40 -13.38
CA CYS A 463 5.50 3.47 -13.91
C CYS A 463 6.51 3.08 -12.83
N SER A 464 7.14 1.92 -13.03
CA SER A 464 8.19 1.40 -12.16
C SER A 464 9.13 0.46 -12.91
N PHE A 465 10.37 0.39 -12.43
CA PHE A 465 11.29 -0.68 -12.77
C PHE A 465 11.00 -1.92 -11.90
N ASP A 466 11.16 -3.11 -12.47
CA ASP A 466 11.14 -4.35 -11.69
C ASP A 466 12.42 -4.47 -10.87
N SER A 467 12.29 -4.61 -9.55
CA SER A 467 13.42 -4.66 -8.62
C SER A 467 14.31 -5.89 -8.77
N LYS A 468 13.79 -7.01 -9.28
CA LYS A 468 14.56 -8.23 -9.58
C LYS A 468 15.09 -8.25 -11.00
N ARG A 469 14.48 -7.48 -11.89
CA ARG A 469 14.81 -7.40 -13.31
C ARG A 469 14.81 -5.93 -13.72
N SER A 470 15.82 -5.19 -13.29
CA SER A 470 15.98 -3.75 -13.46
C SER A 470 15.97 -3.26 -14.92
N ASN A 471 16.08 -4.18 -15.88
CA ASN A 471 15.89 -3.93 -17.30
C ASN A 471 14.43 -4.03 -17.80
N TYR A 472 13.48 -4.37 -16.93
CA TYR A 472 12.05 -4.35 -17.21
C TYR A 472 11.43 -3.11 -16.62
N PHE A 473 10.66 -2.43 -17.45
CA PHE A 473 9.98 -1.20 -17.09
C PHE A 473 8.50 -1.30 -17.46
N PHE A 474 7.65 -0.97 -16.49
CA PHE A 474 6.21 -1.11 -16.58
C PHE A 474 5.55 0.24 -16.39
N CYS A 475 4.49 0.50 -17.15
CA CYS A 475 3.65 1.69 -17.01
C CYS A 475 2.17 1.32 -17.08
N GLY A 476 1.39 1.94 -16.20
CA GLY A 476 -0.05 2.11 -16.41
C GLY A 476 -0.31 3.28 -17.34
N ASP A 477 -0.98 3.04 -18.46
CA ASP A 477 -1.32 4.05 -19.47
C ASP A 477 -2.84 4.12 -19.68
N VAL A 478 -3.44 5.30 -19.50
CA VAL A 478 -4.90 5.48 -19.58
C VAL A 478 -5.32 5.56 -21.06
N GLY A 479 -6.12 4.59 -21.51
CA GLY A 479 -6.67 4.53 -22.87
C GLY A 479 -7.84 5.50 -23.11
N GLN A 480 -8.27 5.59 -24.37
CA GLN A 480 -9.47 6.33 -24.79
C GLN A 480 -10.59 5.36 -25.17
N MET A 481 -11.84 5.67 -24.81
CA MET A 481 -13.00 4.99 -25.40
C MET A 481 -13.51 5.79 -26.61
N ILE A 482 -13.65 5.13 -27.76
CA ILE A 482 -14.40 5.65 -28.90
C ILE A 482 -15.73 4.89 -28.89
N ALA A 483 -16.83 5.57 -28.60
CA ALA A 483 -18.17 5.00 -28.72
C ALA A 483 -18.58 4.96 -30.21
N SER A 484 -18.00 4.04 -30.98
CA SER A 484 -18.50 3.51 -32.27
C SER A 484 -17.49 2.49 -32.81
N GLY A 485 -18.01 1.34 -33.25
CA GLY A 485 -17.27 0.10 -33.48
C GLY A 485 -16.01 0.22 -34.34
N GLY A 486 -14.93 -0.35 -33.83
CA GLY A 486 -13.65 -0.48 -34.53
C GLY A 486 -12.48 -0.47 -33.56
N PHE A 487 -12.28 -1.55 -32.81
CA PHE A 487 -11.09 -1.70 -31.98
C PHE A 487 -9.84 -1.77 -32.87
N LYS A 488 -9.01 -0.74 -32.84
CA LYS A 488 -7.56 -0.92 -33.05
C LYS A 488 -6.91 -0.88 -31.67
N ALA A 489 -6.51 -2.04 -31.18
CA ALA A 489 -5.45 -2.09 -30.19
C ALA A 489 -4.25 -1.36 -30.79
N VAL A 490 -3.82 -0.25 -30.20
CA VAL A 490 -2.51 0.30 -30.51
C VAL A 490 -1.51 -0.64 -29.86
N ARG A 491 -1.00 -1.58 -30.68
CA ARG A 491 0.25 -2.26 -30.41
C ARG A 491 1.27 -1.15 -30.20
N ILE A 492 1.73 -0.97 -28.96
CA ILE A 492 2.96 -0.24 -28.72
C ILE A 492 4.06 -1.20 -29.18
N ASP A 493 4.30 -1.25 -30.50
CA ASP A 493 5.60 -1.65 -31.03
C ASP A 493 6.55 -0.48 -30.73
N GLY A 494 6.76 -0.22 -29.43
CA GLY A 494 7.86 0.61 -29.00
C GLY A 494 9.10 -0.13 -29.45
N ILE A 495 9.80 0.40 -30.44
CA ILE A 495 11.15 -0.05 -30.78
C ILE A 495 11.99 0.29 -29.56
N VAL A 496 12.14 -0.67 -28.64
CA VAL A 496 13.01 -0.52 -27.49
C VAL A 496 14.38 -0.99 -27.89
N TYR A 497 15.34 -0.07 -27.98
CA TYR A 497 16.69 -0.38 -28.42
C TYR A 497 17.53 -1.17 -27.39
N LYS A 498 17.01 -1.52 -26.20
CA LYS A 498 17.77 -2.32 -25.20
C LYS A 498 17.02 -2.95 -24.01
N LYS A 499 15.75 -2.63 -23.76
CA LYS A 499 14.98 -3.07 -22.57
C LYS A 499 13.63 -3.71 -22.96
N ARG A 500 13.07 -4.61 -22.14
CA ARG A 500 11.71 -5.14 -22.38
C ARG A 500 10.71 -4.20 -21.72
N PHE A 501 9.96 -3.46 -22.53
CA PHE A 501 8.97 -2.47 -22.10
C PHE A 501 7.57 -3.09 -22.22
N LEU A 502 6.78 -3.07 -21.15
CA LEU A 502 5.40 -3.55 -21.16
C LEU A 502 4.46 -2.45 -20.66
N VAL A 503 3.48 -2.10 -21.49
CA VAL A 503 2.42 -1.15 -21.11
C VAL A 503 1.16 -1.91 -20.75
N VAL A 504 0.67 -1.70 -19.53
CA VAL A 504 -0.61 -2.24 -19.07
C VAL A 504 -1.67 -1.15 -19.27
N LYS A 505 -2.53 -1.30 -20.28
CA LYS A 505 -3.66 -0.41 -20.51
C LYS A 505 -4.89 -0.91 -19.74
N ARG A 506 -5.44 -0.09 -18.85
CA ARG A 506 -6.70 -0.42 -18.13
C ARG A 506 -7.90 -0.03 -18.99
N TRP A 507 -8.74 -1.00 -19.34
CA TRP A 507 -9.99 -0.83 -20.06
C TRP A 507 -11.18 -1.18 -19.15
N ARG A 508 -12.31 -0.48 -19.29
CA ARG A 508 -13.57 -0.83 -18.61
C ARG A 508 -14.55 -1.38 -19.65
N SER A 509 -14.52 -2.69 -19.92
CA SER A 509 -15.53 -3.34 -20.78
C SER A 509 -16.66 -3.93 -19.92
N ARG A 510 -17.92 -3.61 -20.25
CA ARG A 510 -19.02 -4.55 -19.98
C ARG A 510 -19.00 -5.60 -21.10
N GLY A 511 -18.67 -6.83 -20.74
CA GLY A 511 -18.92 -8.07 -21.49
C GLY A 511 -18.41 -8.13 -22.93
N GLU A 512 -17.33 -8.88 -23.17
CA GLU A 512 -17.25 -9.99 -24.14
C GLU A 512 -15.79 -10.41 -24.39
N ASN A 513 -15.64 -11.66 -24.83
CA ASN A 513 -14.46 -12.53 -24.71
C ASN A 513 -13.18 -12.04 -25.42
N MET A 514 -12.05 -12.32 -24.77
CA MET A 514 -10.69 -11.99 -25.21
C MET A 514 -10.05 -13.22 -25.87
N LEU A 515 -9.58 -13.09 -27.11
CA LEU A 515 -8.61 -14.00 -27.74
C LEU A 515 -7.30 -13.23 -27.93
N ALA A 516 -6.22 -13.77 -27.38
CA ALA A 516 -4.87 -13.23 -27.44
C ALA A 516 -4.14 -13.71 -28.72
N MET A 517 -3.42 -12.81 -29.38
CA MET A 517 -2.27 -13.11 -30.25
C MET A 517 -1.17 -12.10 -30.01
#